data_AF-A0A6I2GXP4-F1
#
_entry.id   AF-A0A6I2GXP4-F1
#
_cell.length_a   1.000
_cell.length_b   1.000
_cell.length_c   1.000
_cell.angle_alpha   90.00
_cell.angle_beta   90.00
_cell.angle_gamma   90.00
#
_symmetry.space_group_name_H-M   'P 1'
#
loop_
_entity.id
_entity.type
_entity.pdbx_description
1 polymer ?
#
loop_
_entity_poly.entity_id
_entity_poly.type
_entity_poly.pdbx_seq_one_letter_code
_entity_poly.pdbx_strand_id
1 'polypeptide(L)' 'MTCTSSGSREDRWLHLVQAALRLEEGDASAAPRVADVQALLDSLLEVFPSSVDPVEDFEGYAVRKLAQALRSALR' A
#
# COMPACT_ATOMS: atom_id res chain seq x y z
N MET A 1 -25.64 -0.85 -15.93
CA MET A 1 -25.14 -1.52 -14.71
C MET A 1 -23.76 -2.07 -15.02
N THR A 2 -22.70 -1.40 -14.56
CA THR A 2 -21.32 -1.90 -14.27
C THR A 2 -20.39 -0.69 -14.14
N CYS A 3 -20.48 0.02 -13.01
CA CYS A 3 -19.53 1.09 -12.65
C CYS A 3 -19.02 0.84 -11.22
N THR A 4 -18.47 -0.34 -10.95
CA THR A 4 -17.92 -0.70 -9.62
C THR A 4 -16.39 -0.79 -9.61
N SER A 5 -15.73 -0.80 -10.77
CA SER A 5 -14.28 -0.95 -10.86
C SER A 5 -13.49 0.33 -10.56
N SER A 6 -14.04 1.51 -10.87
CA SER A 6 -13.30 2.79 -10.69
C SER A 6 -13.17 3.17 -9.21
N GLY A 7 -14.25 2.98 -8.42
CA GLY A 7 -14.23 3.29 -6.99
C GLY A 7 -13.20 2.46 -6.23
N SER A 8 -13.17 1.14 -6.47
CA SER A 8 -12.17 0.26 -5.85
C SER A 8 -10.73 0.64 -6.24
N ARG A 9 -10.46 1.10 -7.46
CA ARG A 9 -9.11 1.55 -7.84
C ARG A 9 -8.72 2.82 -7.11
N GLU A 10 -9.60 3.81 -7.06
CA GLU A 10 -9.37 5.09 -6.39
C GLU A 10 -9.19 4.93 -4.87
N ASP A 11 -9.98 4.05 -4.24
CA ASP A 11 -9.87 3.72 -2.81
C ASP A 11 -8.48 3.17 -2.46
N ARG A 12 -7.87 2.36 -3.34
CA ARG A 12 -6.51 1.83 -3.14
C ARG A 12 -5.47 2.95 -3.15
N TRP A 13 -5.61 3.93 -4.03
CA TRP A 13 -4.71 5.08 -4.11
C TRP A 13 -4.89 6.00 -2.90
N LEU A 14 -6.12 6.25 -2.48
CA LEU A 14 -6.39 7.01 -1.26
C LEU A 14 -5.76 6.33 -0.04
N HIS A 15 -5.88 4.99 0.05
CA HIS A 15 -5.25 4.23 1.13
C HIS A 15 -3.72 4.39 1.13
N LEU A 16 -3.08 4.35 -0.04
CA LEU A 16 -1.63 4.58 -0.16
C LEU A 16 -1.23 5.97 0.36
N VAL A 17 -1.98 7.01 -0.02
CA VAL A 17 -1.73 8.38 0.43
C VAL A 17 -1.94 8.51 1.94
N GLN A 18 -3.03 7.96 2.48
CA GLN A 18 -3.29 7.97 3.92
C GLN A 18 -2.21 7.21 4.71
N ALA A 19 -1.70 6.11 4.17
CA ALA A 19 -0.62 5.36 4.76
C ALA A 19 0.67 6.19 4.81
N ALA A 20 1.03 6.89 3.73
CA ALA A 20 2.18 7.79 3.70
C ALA A 20 2.06 8.92 4.73
N LEU A 21 0.90 9.59 4.79
CA LEU A 21 0.65 10.65 5.77
C LEU A 21 0.78 10.17 7.21
N ARG A 22 0.28 8.97 7.53
CA ARG A 22 0.43 8.38 8.87
C ARG A 22 1.88 8.12 9.26
N LEU A 23 2.75 7.79 8.30
CA LEU A 23 4.18 7.63 8.57
C LEU A 23 4.86 8.98 8.85
N GLU A 24 4.41 10.04 8.19
CA GLU A 24 4.91 11.40 8.38
C GLU A 24 4.39 12.06 9.67
N GLU A 25 3.17 11.71 10.10
CA GLU A 25 2.55 12.18 11.35
C GLU A 25 3.17 11.58 12.61
N GLY A 26 3.95 10.49 12.49
CA GLY A 26 4.77 9.99 13.58
C GLY A 26 5.65 11.12 14.13
N ASP A 27 5.82 11.18 15.46
CA ASP A 27 6.60 12.23 16.12
C ASP A 27 7.89 12.48 15.35
N ALA A 28 8.05 13.67 14.75
CA ALA A 28 9.15 13.97 13.82
C ALA A 28 10.55 13.82 14.47
N SER A 29 10.59 13.65 15.79
CA SER A 29 11.75 13.35 16.63
C SER A 29 12.05 11.85 16.78
N ALA A 30 11.07 10.96 16.56
CA ALA A 30 11.18 9.52 16.71
C ALA A 30 10.99 8.80 15.37
N ALA A 31 11.99 8.03 14.96
CA ALA A 31 11.87 7.18 13.78
C ALA A 31 10.67 6.23 13.95
N PRO A 32 9.84 6.02 12.91
CA PRO A 32 8.73 5.07 12.97
C PRO A 32 9.24 3.70 13.37
N ARG A 33 8.52 3.01 14.27
CA ARG A 33 8.95 1.68 14.71
C ARG A 33 8.81 0.73 13.54
N VAL A 34 9.75 -0.21 13.41
CA VAL A 34 9.71 -1.25 12.37
C VAL A 34 8.37 -2.00 12.36
N ALA A 35 7.77 -2.22 13.53
CA ALA A 35 6.44 -2.83 13.67
C ALA A 35 5.32 -2.01 13.02
N ASP A 36 5.36 -0.68 13.13
CA ASP A 36 4.35 0.21 12.54
C ASP A 36 4.46 0.19 11.01
N VAL A 37 5.69 0.21 10.49
CA VAL A 37 5.95 0.10 9.04
C VAL A 37 5.54 -1.26 8.50
N GLN A 38 5.80 -2.35 9.24
CA GLN A 38 5.37 -3.70 8.86
C GLN A 38 3.84 -3.82 8.81
N ALA A 39 3.12 -3.30 9.81
CA ALA A 39 1.65 -3.33 9.83
C ALA A 39 1.04 -2.55 8.65
N LEU A 40 1.66 -1.43 8.29
CA LEU A 40 1.23 -0.62 7.15
C LEU A 40 1.49 -1.35 5.82
N LEU A 41 2.65 -1.98 5.66
CA LEU A 41 2.94 -2.81 4.48
C LEU A 41 1.98 -3.99 4.34
N ASP A 42 1.56 -4.59 5.46
CA ASP A 42 0.55 -5.65 5.45
C ASP A 42 -0.80 -5.14 4.97
N SER A 43 -1.23 -3.97 5.45
CA SER A 43 -2.46 -3.32 4.97
C SER A 43 -2.40 -2.97 3.47
N LEU A 44 -1.25 -2.47 2.99
CA LEU A 44 -1.06 -2.21 1.56
C LEU A 44 -1.19 -3.49 0.70
N LEU A 45 -0.71 -4.63 1.19
CA LEU A 45 -0.78 -5.90 0.45
C LEU A 45 -2.18 -6.52 0.42
N GLU A 46 -3.06 -6.13 1.35
CA GLU A 46 -4.49 -6.47 1.31
C GLU A 46 -5.22 -5.61 0.27
N VAL A 47 -4.91 -4.31 0.25
CA VAL A 47 -5.52 -3.32 -0.64
C VAL A 47 -5.05 -3.47 -2.09
N PHE A 48 -3.80 -3.86 -2.32
CA PHE A 48 -3.26 -4.22 -3.64
C PHE A 48 -3.08 -5.74 -3.74
N PRO A 49 -4.14 -6.53 -4.03
CA PRO A 49 -4.13 -7.98 -3.92
C PRO A 49 -3.25 -8.66 -4.97
N SER A 50 -2.94 -9.96 -4.77
CA SER A 50 -2.16 -10.75 -5.74
C SER A 50 -2.88 -11.00 -7.06
N SER A 51 -4.18 -10.74 -7.13
CA SER A 51 -4.99 -10.88 -8.34
C SER A 51 -4.86 -9.68 -9.29
N VAL A 52 -4.09 -8.64 -8.94
CA VAL A 52 -3.83 -7.52 -9.85
C VAL A 52 -3.07 -8.04 -11.08
N ASP A 53 -3.70 -7.94 -12.24
CA ASP A 53 -3.07 -8.26 -13.52
C ASP A 53 -2.10 -7.12 -13.91
N PRO A 54 -0.80 -7.39 -14.12
CA PRO A 54 0.17 -6.38 -14.55
C PRO A 54 -0.15 -5.74 -15.91
N VAL A 55 -0.92 -6.41 -16.77
CA VAL A 55 -1.32 -5.91 -18.09
C VAL A 55 -2.48 -4.91 -17.96
N GLU A 56 -3.41 -5.15 -17.04
CA GLU A 56 -4.59 -4.29 -16.83
C GLU A 56 -4.34 -3.15 -15.83
N ASP A 57 -3.48 -3.36 -14.83
CA ASP A 57 -3.19 -2.40 -13.75
C ASP A 57 -1.73 -2.53 -13.29
N PHE A 58 -0.83 -2.09 -14.17
CA PHE A 58 0.61 -2.10 -13.93
C PHE A 58 0.99 -1.31 -12.68
N GLU A 59 0.34 -0.17 -12.42
CA GLU A 59 0.64 0.67 -11.26
C GLU A 59 0.30 -0.03 -9.96
N GLY A 60 -0.85 -0.71 -9.88
CA GLY A 60 -1.21 -1.52 -8.71
C GLY A 60 -0.24 -2.70 -8.51
N TYR A 61 0.21 -3.32 -9.60
CA TYR A 61 1.22 -4.37 -9.55
C TYR A 61 2.57 -3.86 -9.04
N ALA A 62 3.02 -2.69 -9.52
CA ALA A 62 4.28 -2.08 -9.12
C ALA A 62 4.30 -1.73 -7.63
N VAL A 63 3.21 -1.13 -7.12
CA VAL A 63 3.04 -0.85 -5.68
C VAL A 63 3.09 -2.13 -4.86
N ARG A 64 2.35 -3.17 -5.28
CA ARG A 64 2.38 -4.47 -4.60
C ARG A 64 3.80 -5.04 -4.55
N LYS A 65 4.52 -5.02 -5.68
CA LYS A 65 5.89 -5.55 -5.75
C LYS A 65 6.85 -4.80 -4.84
N LEU A 66 6.74 -3.48 -4.78
CA LEU A 66 7.52 -2.67 -3.85
C LEU A 66 7.19 -3.01 -2.40
N ALA A 67 5.91 -3.07 -2.03
CA ALA A 67 5.49 -3.40 -0.67
C ALA A 67 5.99 -4.78 -0.22
N GLN A 68 5.98 -5.78 -1.11
CA GLN A 68 6.56 -7.11 -0.84
C GLN A 68 8.06 -7.06 -0.59
N ALA A 69 8.80 -6.30 -1.40
CA ALA A 69 10.25 -6.16 -1.25
C ALA A 69 10.61 -5.46 0.06
N LEU A 70 9.94 -4.36 0.40
CA LEU A 70 10.12 -3.62 1.65
C LEU A 70 9.80 -4.49 2.87
N ARG A 71 8.67 -5.21 2.85
CA ARG A 71 8.29 -6.12 3.95
C ARG A 71 9.35 -7.20 4.17
N SER A 72 9.94 -7.71 3.10
CA SER A 72 10.99 -8.74 3.17
C SER A 72 12.31 -8.16 3.70
N ALA A 73 12.62 -6.90 3.41
CA ALA A 73 13.83 -6.22 3.87
C ALA A 73 13.78 -5.79 5.35
N LEU A 74 12.58 -5.63 5.91
CA LEU A 74 12.36 -5.27 7.32
C LEU A 74 12.31 -6.49 8.26
N ARG A 75 12.61 -7.69 7.76
CA ARG A 75 12.69 -8.92 8.56
C ARG A 75 14.04 -9.09 9.24
#